data_AF-A0A7S8F2J6-F1
#
_entry.id   AF-A0A7S8F2J6-F1
#
_cell.length_a   1.000
_cell.length_b   1.000
_cell.length_c   1.000
_cell.angle_alpha   90.00
_cell.angle_beta   90.00
_cell.angle_gamma   90.00
#
_symmetry.space_group_name_H-M   'P 1'
#
loop_
_entity.id
_entity.type
_entity.pdbx_description
1 polymer ?
#
loop_
_entity_poly.entity_id
_entity_poly.type
_entity_poly.pdbx_seq_one_letter_code
_entity_poly.pdbx_strand_id
1 'polypeptide(L)'
;MRNFILAGLAIAGLAACGTQTETDVSDGAATATPAIASAQGPEAGGTDDVEPAYGQGDALVSGTDYNATTILKCGFDNKPPTQDCNAGIKRNWGKEGEHLVEVEKPDGRKRAIFFKGTDPYGADSAQADGSAGWDFKSTRKDDQVTVRFGPETYVIVDAMITGG
;
A
#
# COMPACT_ATOMS: atom_id res chain seq x y z
N MET A 1 -39.82 -39.18 -8.79
CA MET A 1 -40.57 -39.34 -10.05
C MET A 1 -40.83 -37.96 -10.64
N ARG A 2 -40.42 -37.77 -11.91
CA ARG A 2 -40.76 -36.69 -12.88
C ARG A 2 -40.28 -35.27 -12.52
N ASN A 3 -39.29 -34.74 -13.25
CA ASN A 3 -39.33 -34.18 -14.63
C ASN A 3 -39.91 -32.74 -14.65
N PHE A 4 -39.47 -31.74 -15.41
CA PHE A 4 -38.48 -31.56 -16.49
C PHE A 4 -38.35 -30.03 -16.73
N ILE A 5 -37.14 -29.56 -17.06
CA ILE A 5 -36.71 -28.67 -18.18
C ILE A 5 -37.49 -27.37 -18.54
N LEU A 6 -36.72 -26.28 -18.70
CA LEU A 6 -36.62 -25.26 -19.79
C LEU A 6 -36.50 -23.85 -19.19
N ALA A 7 -35.85 -22.84 -19.76
CA ALA A 7 -34.81 -22.64 -20.78
C ALA A 7 -34.69 -21.11 -20.86
N GLY A 8 -33.48 -20.56 -20.97
CA GLY A 8 -33.28 -19.12 -21.07
C GLY A 8 -31.89 -18.81 -21.60
N LEU A 9 -31.68 -19.15 -22.88
CA LEU A 9 -30.45 -18.97 -23.64
C LEU A 9 -30.34 -17.49 -24.07
N ALA A 10 -29.32 -16.76 -23.58
CA ALA A 10 -28.96 -15.44 -24.09
C ALA A 10 -27.80 -15.56 -25.08
N ILE A 11 -28.02 -15.06 -26.30
CA ILE A 11 -27.08 -15.03 -27.42
C ILE A 11 -26.48 -13.62 -27.49
N ALA A 12 -25.15 -13.51 -27.64
CA ALA A 12 -24.52 -12.45 -28.43
C ALA A 12 -23.09 -12.87 -28.74
N GLY A 13 -22.85 -13.28 -29.98
CA GLY A 13 -21.51 -13.50 -30.53
C GLY A 13 -20.89 -12.19 -31.00
N LEU A 14 -19.59 -12.05 -30.76
CA LEU A 14 -18.70 -11.22 -31.57
C LEU A 14 -17.58 -12.12 -32.10
N ALA A 15 -17.47 -12.19 -33.41
CA ALA A 15 -16.36 -12.76 -34.15
C ALA A 15 -15.65 -11.63 -34.91
N ALA A 16 -14.31 -11.68 -34.93
CA ALA A 16 -13.34 -11.06 -35.85
C ALA A 16 -12.11 -10.59 -35.04
N CYS A 17 -10.87 -10.66 -35.49
CA CYS A 17 -10.16 -11.39 -36.55
C CYS A 17 -8.67 -11.18 -36.18
N GLY A 18 -7.81 -12.18 -36.38
CA GLY A 18 -6.43 -12.16 -35.87
C GLY A 18 -5.49 -11.19 -36.61
N THR A 19 -4.26 -11.07 -36.10
CA THR A 19 -3.01 -11.24 -36.85
C THR A 19 -1.83 -11.27 -35.87
N GLN A 20 -0.94 -12.23 -36.13
CA GLN A 20 0.32 -12.52 -35.46
C GLN A 20 1.38 -11.50 -35.87
N THR A 21 2.32 -11.18 -34.99
CA THR A 21 3.67 -10.78 -35.41
C THR A 21 4.66 -11.30 -34.38
N GLU A 22 5.34 -12.37 -34.78
CA GLU A 22 6.60 -12.86 -34.22
C GLU A 22 7.77 -11.96 -34.63
N THR A 23 8.94 -12.25 -34.05
CA THR A 23 10.30 -11.69 -34.24
C THR A 23 10.63 -10.51 -33.31
N ASP A 24 11.75 -10.49 -32.57
CA ASP A 24 13.03 -11.13 -32.80
C ASP A 24 13.79 -11.37 -31.48
N VAL A 25 14.46 -12.53 -31.39
CA VAL A 25 15.50 -12.83 -30.40
C VAL A 25 16.78 -12.17 -30.87
N SER A 26 17.38 -11.31 -30.06
CA SER A 26 18.80 -10.96 -30.22
C SER A 26 19.54 -11.28 -28.93
N ASP A 27 20.06 -12.51 -28.90
CA ASP A 27 21.23 -12.90 -28.12
C ASP A 27 22.42 -12.02 -28.53
N GLY A 28 23.03 -11.38 -27.53
CA GLY A 28 24.22 -10.54 -27.69
C GLY A 28 25.15 -10.71 -26.50
N ALA A 29 25.56 -11.94 -26.22
CA ALA A 29 26.68 -12.22 -25.33
C ALA A 29 28.00 -12.12 -26.12
N ALA A 30 28.84 -11.13 -25.79
CA ALA A 30 30.26 -11.19 -26.06
C ALA A 30 31.03 -10.43 -24.98
N THR A 31 31.56 -11.20 -24.05
CA THR A 31 32.66 -10.87 -23.14
C THR A 31 33.88 -10.33 -23.90
N ALA A 32 34.47 -9.23 -23.40
CA ALA A 32 35.92 -9.06 -23.30
C ALA A 32 36.27 -7.74 -22.59
N THR A 33 36.65 -7.83 -21.32
CA THR A 33 37.51 -6.83 -20.66
C THR A 33 38.96 -7.09 -21.08
N PRO A 34 39.75 -6.03 -21.31
CA PRO A 34 40.94 -5.90 -20.48
C PRO A 34 41.14 -4.46 -19.95
N ALA A 35 41.53 -4.39 -18.68
CA ALA A 35 42.17 -3.24 -18.03
C ALA A 35 43.57 -3.01 -18.68
N ILE A 36 44.22 -1.84 -18.70
CA ILE A 36 44.59 -0.88 -17.65
C ILE A 36 45.25 0.33 -18.35
N ALA A 37 45.15 1.55 -17.80
CA ALA A 37 46.31 2.42 -17.50
C ALA A 37 45.87 3.84 -17.09
N SER A 38 46.34 4.20 -15.90
CA SER A 38 46.18 5.42 -15.13
C SER A 38 46.43 6.76 -15.85
N ALA A 39 45.66 7.77 -15.48
CA ALA A 39 46.17 9.12 -15.31
C ALA A 39 45.58 9.72 -14.02
N GLN A 40 46.43 9.85 -13.01
CA GLN A 40 46.22 10.69 -11.84
C GLN A 40 46.62 12.13 -12.20
N GLY A 41 45.77 13.11 -11.86
CA GLY A 41 46.06 14.54 -11.94
C GLY A 41 44.86 15.36 -11.45
N PRO A 42 45.07 16.55 -10.85
CA PRO A 42 44.58 16.85 -9.51
C PRO A 42 43.26 17.62 -9.45
N GLU A 43 42.48 17.29 -8.43
CA GLU A 43 41.82 18.21 -7.47
C GLU A 43 41.45 19.61 -8.01
N ALA A 44 40.22 19.73 -8.53
CA ALA A 44 39.46 20.97 -8.43
C ALA A 44 38.22 20.66 -7.58
N GLY A 45 38.23 21.20 -6.36
CA GLY A 45 37.16 21.00 -5.39
C GLY A 45 35.82 21.50 -5.91
N GLY A 46 34.89 20.56 -6.08
CA GLY A 46 33.48 20.86 -5.92
C GLY A 46 33.16 20.63 -4.46
N THR A 47 32.89 21.69 -3.71
CA THR A 47 32.02 21.57 -2.55
C THR A 47 30.65 21.24 -3.13
N ASP A 48 30.40 19.94 -3.36
CA ASP A 48 29.05 19.44 -3.43
C ASP A 48 28.50 19.63 -2.02
N ASP A 49 28.04 20.85 -1.74
CA ASP A 49 26.96 21.09 -0.80
C ASP A 49 25.82 20.18 -1.29
N VAL A 50 25.86 18.91 -0.88
CA VAL A 50 24.70 18.03 -0.89
C VAL A 50 23.80 18.64 0.17
N GLU A 51 23.12 19.71 -0.23
CA GLU A 51 21.92 20.18 0.44
C GLU A 51 21.01 18.95 0.48
N PRO A 52 20.74 18.35 1.66
CA PRO A 52 19.73 17.33 1.75
C PRO A 52 18.49 17.88 1.07
N ALA A 53 17.94 17.13 0.11
CA ALA A 53 16.79 17.52 -0.67
C ALA A 53 15.54 17.64 0.24
N TYR A 54 15.50 18.67 1.08
CA TYR A 54 14.36 19.10 1.85
C TYR A 54 13.46 19.89 0.89
N GLY A 55 12.84 19.21 -0.06
CA GLY A 55 12.05 19.96 -1.05
C GLY A 55 11.30 19.19 -2.12
N GLN A 56 11.31 17.85 -2.10
CA GLN A 56 10.35 17.10 -2.89
C GLN A 56 9.32 16.52 -1.94
N GLY A 57 8.05 16.80 -2.20
CA GLY A 57 6.94 16.30 -1.41
C GLY A 57 7.05 14.78 -1.20
N ASP A 58 6.38 14.30 -0.16
CA ASP A 58 6.46 12.90 0.24
C ASP A 58 6.15 11.94 -0.92
N ALA A 59 7.15 11.14 -1.31
CA ALA A 59 7.09 10.32 -2.52
C ALA A 59 6.04 9.21 -2.42
N LEU A 60 5.47 8.82 -3.56
CA LEU A 60 4.57 7.67 -3.66
C LEU A 60 5.35 6.40 -4.00
N VAL A 61 4.88 5.26 -3.48
CA VAL A 61 5.34 3.94 -3.89
C VAL A 61 4.85 3.66 -5.32
N SER A 62 5.79 3.33 -6.21
CA SER A 62 5.53 3.08 -7.64
C SER A 62 4.35 2.14 -7.86
N GLY A 63 3.40 2.59 -8.69
CA GLY A 63 2.20 1.81 -9.02
C GLY A 63 1.10 1.85 -7.96
N THR A 64 1.23 2.70 -6.93
CA THR A 64 0.21 2.88 -5.89
C THR A 64 -0.08 4.36 -5.63
N ASP A 65 -1.11 4.63 -4.85
CA ASP A 65 -1.47 5.93 -4.31
C ASP A 65 -1.03 6.10 -2.84
N TYR A 66 -0.07 5.28 -2.38
CA TYR A 66 0.45 5.31 -1.01
C TYR A 66 1.85 5.91 -0.95
N ASN A 67 2.11 6.67 0.11
CA ASN A 67 3.46 7.13 0.44
C ASN A 67 4.33 6.02 1.06
N ALA A 68 3.69 5.02 1.66
CA ALA A 68 4.36 3.82 2.16
C ALA A 68 3.40 2.63 2.12
N THR A 69 3.94 1.43 1.95
CA THR A 69 3.22 0.17 2.13
C THR A 69 3.93 -0.65 3.19
N THR A 70 3.16 -1.42 3.97
CA THR A 70 3.72 -2.22 5.06
C THR A 70 2.82 -3.40 5.40
N ILE A 71 3.31 -4.24 6.29
CA ILE A 71 2.53 -5.30 6.94
C ILE A 71 2.42 -4.94 8.42
N LEU A 72 1.21 -4.84 8.93
CA LEU A 72 0.94 -4.56 10.34
C LEU A 72 0.25 -5.75 11.02
N LYS A 73 0.31 -5.78 12.36
CA LYS A 73 -0.42 -6.79 13.13
C LYS A 73 -1.89 -6.38 13.26
N CYS A 74 -2.79 -7.29 12.95
CA CYS A 74 -4.24 -7.07 12.96
C CYS A 74 -4.99 -8.27 13.56
N GLY A 75 -6.22 -8.02 14.01
CA GLY A 75 -7.13 -9.03 14.56
C GLY A 75 -8.58 -8.67 14.27
N PHE A 76 -9.40 -9.71 14.06
CA PHE A 76 -10.82 -9.59 13.75
C PHE A 76 -11.63 -10.48 14.68
N ASP A 77 -12.96 -10.31 14.72
CA ASP A 77 -13.86 -11.07 15.58
C ASP A 77 -13.48 -11.00 17.07
N ASN A 78 -13.01 -9.83 17.54
CA ASN A 78 -12.49 -9.60 18.89
C ASN A 78 -11.26 -10.43 19.27
N LYS A 79 -10.57 -11.04 18.30
CA LYS A 79 -9.35 -11.82 18.55
C LYS A 79 -8.13 -10.90 18.75
N PRO A 80 -7.11 -11.37 19.47
CA PRO A 80 -5.83 -10.66 19.56
C PRO A 80 -5.24 -10.36 18.17
N PRO A 81 -4.48 -9.26 18.00
CA PRO A 81 -3.93 -8.88 16.71
C PRO A 81 -2.70 -9.72 16.36
N THR A 82 -2.92 -10.99 16.00
CA THR A 82 -1.85 -11.94 15.66
C THR A 82 -1.75 -12.22 14.16
N GLN A 83 -2.63 -11.63 13.35
CA GLN A 83 -2.60 -11.76 11.90
C GLN A 83 -1.76 -10.66 11.27
N ASP A 84 -1.37 -10.88 10.02
CA ASP A 84 -0.57 -9.97 9.21
C ASP A 84 -1.48 -9.38 8.14
N CYS A 85 -1.68 -8.06 8.19
CA CYS A 85 -2.49 -7.34 7.22
C CYS A 85 -1.61 -6.40 6.38
N ASN A 86 -1.80 -6.44 5.07
CA ASN A 86 -1.24 -5.43 4.17
C ASN A 86 -1.88 -4.07 4.50
N ALA A 87 -1.05 -3.03 4.53
CA ALA A 87 -1.51 -1.67 4.74
C ALA A 87 -0.81 -0.69 3.80
N GLY A 88 -1.56 0.30 3.35
CA GLY A 88 -1.05 1.46 2.63
C GLY A 88 -1.25 2.73 3.47
N ILE A 89 -0.27 3.61 3.45
CA ILE A 89 -0.27 4.86 4.22
C ILE A 89 -0.28 6.02 3.23
N LYS A 90 -1.26 6.92 3.40
CA LYS A 90 -1.33 8.21 2.71
C LYS A 90 -1.06 9.30 3.73
N ARG A 91 0.06 9.99 3.60
CA ARG A 91 0.40 11.12 4.46
C ARG A 91 -0.12 12.40 3.85
N ASN A 92 -0.56 13.35 4.69
CA ASN A 92 -1.18 14.60 4.22
C ASN A 92 -2.36 14.35 3.27
N TRP A 93 -3.15 13.31 3.55
CA TRP A 93 -4.33 12.94 2.78
C TRP A 93 -5.48 13.94 3.01
N GLY A 94 -5.63 14.43 4.23
CA GLY A 94 -6.66 15.41 4.59
C GLY A 94 -6.21 16.86 4.40
N LYS A 95 -7.17 17.80 4.45
CA LYS A 95 -6.92 19.23 4.22
C LYS A 95 -6.12 19.89 5.34
N GLU A 96 -6.13 19.32 6.54
CA GLU A 96 -5.42 19.84 7.72
C GLU A 96 -4.14 19.04 8.01
N GLY A 97 -3.64 18.28 7.03
CA GLY A 97 -2.47 17.44 7.20
C GLY A 97 -2.77 16.08 7.85
N GLU A 98 -4.02 15.62 7.82
CA GLU A 98 -4.37 14.29 8.33
C GLU A 98 -3.72 13.18 7.51
N HIS A 99 -3.39 12.08 8.16
CA HIS A 99 -2.89 10.87 7.51
C HIS A 99 -3.98 9.79 7.48
N LEU A 100 -3.91 8.91 6.50
CA LEU A 100 -4.83 7.81 6.30
C LEU A 100 -4.05 6.49 6.23
N VAL A 101 -4.46 5.52 7.04
CA VAL A 101 -3.96 4.14 6.95
C VAL A 101 -5.08 3.27 6.40
N GLU A 102 -4.88 2.69 5.22
CA GLU A 102 -5.80 1.74 4.61
C GLU A 102 -5.29 0.31 4.85
N VAL A 103 -6.02 -0.47 5.65
CA VAL A 103 -5.68 -1.85 5.98
C VAL A 103 -6.55 -2.80 5.18
N GLU A 104 -5.93 -3.73 4.46
CA GLU A 104 -6.62 -4.80 3.75
C GLU A 104 -7.08 -5.88 4.74
N LYS A 105 -8.38 -6.15 4.75
CA LYS A 105 -8.99 -7.17 5.60
C LYS A 105 -8.99 -8.52 4.89
N PRO A 106 -9.09 -9.65 5.63
CA PRO A 106 -9.19 -10.99 5.05
C PRO A 106 -10.36 -11.20 4.09
N ASP A 107 -11.40 -10.37 4.19
CA ASP A 107 -12.56 -10.40 3.29
C ASP A 107 -12.38 -9.60 1.99
N GLY A 108 -11.19 -9.04 1.76
CA GLY A 108 -10.83 -8.24 0.59
C GLY A 108 -11.31 -6.79 0.63
N ARG A 109 -12.02 -6.37 1.68
CA ARG A 109 -12.39 -4.96 1.89
C ARG A 109 -11.24 -4.23 2.58
N LYS A 110 -11.22 -2.91 2.48
CA LYS A 110 -10.27 -2.06 3.19
C LYS A 110 -10.94 -1.42 4.41
N ARG A 111 -10.15 -1.18 5.45
CA ARG A 111 -10.47 -0.29 6.57
C ARG A 111 -9.59 0.94 6.45
N ALA A 112 -10.19 2.11 6.43
CA ALA A 112 -9.53 3.39 6.56
C ALA A 112 -9.47 3.80 8.05
N ILE A 113 -8.28 4.10 8.56
CA ILE A 113 -8.05 4.63 9.90
C ILE A 113 -7.45 6.01 9.76
N PHE A 114 -8.07 7.00 10.40
CA PHE A 114 -7.71 8.41 10.26
C PHE A 114 -6.82 8.87 11.41
N PHE A 115 -5.80 9.64 11.06
CA PHE A 115 -4.76 10.12 11.98
C PHE A 115 -4.57 11.63 11.90
N LYS A 116 -4.36 12.28 13.05
CA LYS A 116 -3.80 13.63 13.17
C LYS A 116 -2.42 13.52 13.80
N GLY A 117 -1.36 13.78 13.04
CA GLY A 117 -0.02 13.35 13.44
C GLY A 117 0.01 11.83 13.64
N THR A 118 0.55 11.35 14.77
CA THR A 118 0.57 9.91 15.10
C THR A 118 -0.64 9.45 15.91
N ASP A 119 -1.61 10.33 16.18
CA ASP A 119 -2.78 10.00 17.00
C ASP A 119 -3.99 9.63 16.12
N PRO A 120 -4.49 8.39 16.23
CA PRO A 120 -5.67 7.97 15.50
C PRO A 120 -6.94 8.50 16.16
N TYR A 121 -7.86 9.04 15.35
CA TYR A 121 -9.08 9.68 15.85
C TYR A 121 -10.37 9.06 15.30
N GLY A 122 -10.29 8.16 14.32
CA GLY A 122 -11.47 7.50 13.78
C GLY A 122 -11.15 6.44 12.74
N ALA A 123 -12.21 5.79 12.27
CA ALA A 123 -12.18 4.82 11.19
C ALA A 123 -13.39 5.02 10.26
N ASP A 124 -13.27 4.61 9.01
CA ASP A 124 -14.43 4.57 8.12
C ASP A 124 -15.47 3.57 8.63
N SER A 125 -16.73 3.97 8.52
CA SER A 125 -17.85 3.18 9.00
C SER A 125 -19.03 3.26 8.04
N ALA A 126 -19.79 2.17 7.95
CA ALA A 126 -20.95 2.07 7.09
C ALA A 126 -22.06 1.23 7.74
N GLN A 127 -23.31 1.55 7.39
CA GLN A 127 -24.44 0.69 7.76
C GLN A 127 -24.40 -0.64 6.99
N ALA A 128 -23.90 -0.61 5.74
CA ALA A 128 -23.87 -1.77 4.85
C ALA A 128 -22.95 -2.90 5.32
N ASP A 129 -21.92 -2.59 6.12
CA ASP A 129 -21.03 -3.59 6.73
C ASP A 129 -21.23 -3.75 8.23
N GLY A 130 -22.24 -3.08 8.81
CA GLY A 130 -22.57 -3.12 10.23
C GLY A 130 -21.60 -2.34 11.14
N SER A 131 -20.61 -1.64 10.59
CA SER A 131 -19.60 -0.93 11.39
C SER A 131 -20.04 0.43 11.92
N ALA A 132 -21.13 0.99 11.40
CA ALA A 132 -21.60 2.31 11.82
C ALA A 132 -22.04 2.42 13.29
N GLY A 133 -22.25 1.30 13.98
CA GLY A 133 -22.53 1.27 15.42
C GLY A 133 -21.33 0.91 16.30
N TRP A 134 -20.13 0.81 15.72
CA TRP A 134 -18.95 0.35 16.46
C TRP A 134 -18.24 1.49 17.19
N ASP A 135 -17.74 1.18 18.38
CA ASP A 135 -16.90 2.09 19.15
C ASP A 135 -15.49 2.16 18.55
N PHE A 136 -14.93 3.38 18.51
CA PHE A 136 -13.53 3.62 18.23
C PHE A 136 -12.75 3.88 19.52
N LYS A 137 -11.68 3.12 19.76
CA LYS A 137 -10.79 3.26 20.92
C LYS A 137 -9.35 3.10 20.48
N SER A 138 -8.44 3.78 21.15
CA SER A 138 -7.00 3.59 20.93
C SER A 138 -6.26 3.54 22.26
N THR A 139 -5.20 2.76 22.30
CA THR A 139 -4.26 2.69 23.44
C THR A 139 -2.85 2.76 22.91
N ARG A 140 -2.00 3.55 23.56
CA ARG A 140 -0.60 3.72 23.16
C ARG A 140 0.33 3.02 24.14
N LYS A 141 1.38 2.39 23.61
CA LYS A 141 2.53 1.89 24.34
C LYS A 141 3.77 2.22 23.52
N ASP A 142 4.61 3.13 24.05
CA ASP A 142 5.78 3.65 23.34
C ASP A 142 5.40 4.22 21.95
N ASP A 143 6.02 3.72 20.88
CA ASP A 143 5.78 4.07 19.48
C ASP A 143 4.64 3.27 18.83
N GLN A 144 3.97 2.39 19.57
CA GLN A 144 2.88 1.56 19.08
C GLN A 144 1.53 2.06 19.56
N VAL A 145 0.61 2.24 18.62
CA VAL A 145 -0.80 2.48 18.88
C VAL A 145 -1.61 1.26 18.51
N THR A 146 -2.31 0.71 19.50
CA THR A 146 -3.33 -0.30 19.27
C THR A 146 -4.67 0.39 19.08
N VAL A 147 -5.20 0.36 17.86
CA VAL A 147 -6.54 0.83 17.52
C VAL A 147 -7.52 -0.33 17.64
N ARG A 148 -8.65 -0.11 18.31
CA ARG A 148 -9.79 -1.00 18.38
C ARG A 148 -11.00 -0.31 17.76
N PHE A 149 -11.58 -0.92 16.75
CA PHE A 149 -12.80 -0.45 16.10
C PHE A 149 -13.80 -1.60 16.02
N GLY A 150 -14.76 -1.62 16.94
CA GLY A 150 -15.66 -2.75 17.14
C GLY A 150 -14.89 -4.07 17.35
N PRO A 151 -15.12 -5.12 16.53
CA PRO A 151 -14.43 -6.40 16.62
C PRO A 151 -13.01 -6.39 16.03
N GLU A 152 -12.57 -5.27 15.45
CA GLU A 152 -11.31 -5.17 14.72
C GLU A 152 -10.23 -4.51 15.58
N THR A 153 -8.99 -4.99 15.51
CA THR A 153 -7.84 -4.47 16.24
C THR A 153 -6.64 -4.34 15.31
N TYR A 154 -5.93 -3.21 15.37
CA TYR A 154 -4.75 -2.92 14.55
C TYR A 154 -3.62 -2.37 15.42
N VAL A 155 -2.40 -2.85 15.20
CA VAL A 155 -1.20 -2.31 15.85
C VAL A 155 -0.42 -1.52 14.81
N ILE A 156 -0.35 -0.21 15.03
CA ILE A 156 0.26 0.75 14.11
C ILE A 156 1.46 1.36 14.81
N VAL A 157 2.60 1.40 14.13
CA VAL A 157 3.83 2.00 14.64
C VAL A 157 3.95 3.42 14.09
N ASP A 158 4.34 4.38 14.93
CA ASP A 158 4.41 5.80 14.56
C ASP A 158 5.26 6.05 13.31
N ALA A 159 6.36 5.31 13.13
CA ALA A 159 7.23 5.39 11.96
C ALA A 159 6.49 5.10 10.63
N MET A 160 5.40 4.33 10.67
CA MET A 160 4.54 4.10 9.49
C MET A 160 3.85 5.40 9.05
N ILE A 161 3.58 6.31 9.98
CA ILE A 161 2.85 7.56 9.76
C ILE A 161 3.77 8.73 9.49
N THR A 162 4.92 8.81 10.17
CA THR A 162 5.86 9.93 10.02
C THR A 162 6.77 9.77 8.80
N GLY A 163 7.03 8.53 8.37
CA GLY A 163 8.12 8.23 7.46
C GLY A 163 9.48 8.28 8.17
N GLY A 164 10.54 8.02 7.40
CA GLY A 164 11.94 8.06 7.83
C GLY A 164 12.80 8.91 6.92
#